data_AF-A0A3B9VWT9-F1
#
_entry.id   AF-A0A3B9VWT9-F1
#
_cell.length_a   1.000
_cell.length_b   1.000
_cell.length_c   1.000
_cell.angle_alpha   90.00
_cell.angle_beta   90.00
_cell.angle_gamma   90.00
#
_symmetry.space_group_name_H-M   'P 1'
#
loop_
_entity.id
_entity.type
_entity.pdbx_description
1 polymer ?
#
loop_
_entity_poly.entity_id
_entity_poly.type
_entity_poly.pdbx_seq_one_letter_code
_entity_poly.pdbx_strand_id
1 'polypeptide(L)'
;AAALRSFRDESLQEIERWTSQLADGTITPETALDLLRDAHTGLSTLLKNHAETVIEGFAKTDREATLMRREMENAQEGTDHRHRPTYEPSILGTVYPSYYLFSVPVFNSGFSTGVGSVSSARGGGGTTGYGSSGGSFSGSGSSSGF
;
A
#
# COMPACT_ATOMS: atom_id res chain seq x y z
N ALA A 1 -12.45 11.79 -5.49
CA ALA A 1 -11.21 11.46 -6.25
C ALA A 1 -10.95 12.37 -7.47
N ALA A 2 -11.47 13.62 -7.50
CA ALA A 2 -11.23 14.53 -8.62
C ALA A 2 -9.75 14.97 -8.72
N ALA A 3 -9.10 15.24 -7.58
CA ALA A 3 -7.70 15.63 -7.52
C ALA A 3 -6.74 14.58 -8.11
N LEU A 4 -6.93 13.28 -7.80
CA LEU A 4 -6.12 12.20 -8.37
C LEU A 4 -6.29 12.07 -9.90
N ARG A 5 -7.51 12.30 -10.41
CA ARG A 5 -7.76 12.27 -11.86
C ARG A 5 -7.10 13.46 -12.56
N SER A 6 -7.25 14.66 -12.00
CA SER A 6 -6.59 15.87 -12.50
C SER A 6 -5.07 15.69 -12.52
N PHE A 7 -4.48 15.19 -11.42
CA PHE A 7 -3.05 14.95 -11.32
C PHE A 7 -2.56 13.93 -12.35
N ARG A 8 -3.30 12.84 -12.57
CA ARG A 8 -2.97 11.88 -13.63
C ARG A 8 -2.90 12.55 -15.00
N ASP A 9 -3.90 13.35 -15.34
CA ASP A 9 -4.00 13.98 -16.65
C ASP A 9 -2.88 15.02 -16.86
N GLU A 10 -2.54 15.78 -15.80
CA GLU A 10 -1.40 16.72 -15.77
C GLU A 10 -0.06 15.99 -15.90
N SER A 11 0.20 14.97 -15.09
CA SER A 11 1.45 14.21 -15.12
C SER A 11 1.72 13.55 -16.48
N LEU A 12 0.68 13.10 -17.19
CA LEU A 12 0.85 12.54 -18.55
C LEU A 12 1.37 13.59 -19.53
N GLN A 13 0.85 14.82 -19.47
CA GLN A 13 1.31 15.94 -20.30
C GLN A 13 2.72 16.37 -19.91
N GLU A 14 3.03 16.39 -18.61
CA GLU A 14 4.36 16.73 -18.11
C GLU A 14 5.43 15.72 -18.53
N ILE A 15 5.13 14.41 -18.46
CA ILE A 15 6.05 13.35 -18.89
C ILE A 15 6.36 13.47 -20.39
N GLU A 16 5.36 13.73 -21.22
CA GLU A 16 5.58 13.95 -22.66
C GLU A 16 6.48 15.17 -22.90
N ARG A 17 6.21 16.26 -22.17
CA ARG A 17 7.01 17.49 -22.23
C ARG A 17 8.46 17.27 -21.77
N TRP A 18 8.70 16.54 -20.67
CA TRP A 18 10.05 16.26 -20.19
C TRP A 18 10.80 15.32 -21.12
N THR A 19 10.11 14.38 -21.75
CA THR A 19 10.69 13.47 -22.75
C THR A 19 11.20 14.26 -23.97
N SER A 20 10.40 15.21 -24.48
CA SER A 20 10.85 16.11 -25.55
C SER A 20 12.03 16.98 -25.13
N GLN A 21 11.98 17.59 -23.94
CA GLN A 21 13.08 18.43 -23.45
C GLN A 21 14.38 17.64 -23.25
N LEU A 22 14.28 16.38 -22.83
CA LEU A 22 15.44 15.51 -22.68
C LEU A 22 16.01 15.13 -24.05
N ALA A 23 15.15 14.80 -25.02
CA ALA A 23 15.57 14.47 -26.38
C ALA A 23 16.27 15.64 -27.08
N ASP A 24 15.77 16.86 -26.87
CA ASP A 24 16.32 18.08 -27.46
C ASP A 24 17.49 18.67 -26.62
N GLY A 25 17.88 18.02 -25.52
CA GLY A 25 18.98 18.43 -24.64
C GLY A 25 18.71 19.72 -23.84
N THR A 26 17.44 20.14 -23.75
CA THR A 26 17.02 21.33 -22.99
C THR A 26 17.10 21.10 -21.48
N ILE A 27 16.87 19.87 -21.04
CA ILE A 27 17.10 19.44 -19.64
C ILE A 27 18.16 18.36 -19.61
N THR A 28 18.89 18.28 -18.50
CA THR A 28 19.85 17.19 -18.27
C THR A 28 19.12 15.93 -17.80
N PRO A 29 19.72 14.74 -17.96
CA PRO A 29 19.18 13.51 -17.38
C PRO A 29 18.91 13.62 -15.87
N GLU A 30 19.79 14.30 -15.12
CA GLU A 30 19.63 14.52 -13.67
C GLU A 30 18.38 15.37 -13.38
N THR A 31 18.16 16.41 -14.17
CA THR A 31 16.97 17.27 -14.05
C THR A 31 15.69 16.48 -14.35
N ALA A 32 15.71 15.63 -15.38
CA ALA A 32 14.57 14.76 -15.68
C ALA A 32 14.27 13.77 -14.55
N LEU A 33 15.30 13.24 -13.90
CA LEU A 33 15.17 12.35 -12.75
C LEU A 33 14.60 13.07 -11.52
N ASP A 34 15.02 14.30 -11.25
CA ASP A 34 14.48 15.14 -10.18
C ASP A 34 12.99 15.47 -10.40
N LEU A 35 12.61 15.83 -11.63
CA LEU A 35 11.22 16.10 -12.00
C LEU A 35 10.32 14.87 -11.78
N LEU A 36 10.80 13.69 -12.17
CA LEU A 36 10.07 12.45 -11.98
C LEU A 36 9.92 12.08 -10.48
N ARG A 37 10.95 12.35 -9.67
CA ARG A 37 10.88 12.19 -8.20
C ARG A 37 9.82 13.11 -7.59
N ASP A 38 9.78 14.36 -8.01
CA ASP A 38 8.85 15.35 -7.47
C ASP A 38 7.40 15.00 -7.84
N ALA A 39 7.15 14.56 -9.08
CA ALA A 39 5.85 14.02 -9.48
C ALA A 39 5.45 12.79 -8.65
N HIS A 40 6.37 11.86 -8.42
CA HIS A 40 6.09 10.69 -7.58
C HIS A 40 5.76 11.09 -6.12
N THR A 41 6.42 12.12 -5.60
CA THR A 41 6.14 12.67 -4.27
C THR A 41 4.75 13.33 -4.21
N GLY A 42 4.36 14.05 -5.26
CA GLY A 42 3.02 14.62 -5.42
C GLY A 42 1.94 13.54 -5.42
N LEU A 43 2.14 12.48 -6.21
CA LEU A 43 1.22 11.34 -6.27
C LEU A 43 1.06 10.66 -4.90
N SER A 44 2.17 10.42 -4.20
CA SER A 44 2.19 9.82 -2.87
C SER A 44 1.36 10.64 -1.88
N THR A 45 1.52 11.96 -1.89
CA THR A 45 0.74 12.88 -1.05
C THR A 45 -0.76 12.81 -1.36
N LEU A 46 -1.14 12.85 -2.64
CA LEU A 46 -2.55 12.77 -3.05
C LEU A 46 -3.18 11.43 -2.68
N LEU A 47 -2.44 10.33 -2.79
CA LEU A 47 -2.91 9.01 -2.39
C LEU A 47 -3.10 8.91 -0.88
N LYS A 48 -2.21 9.47 -0.07
CA LYS A 48 -2.38 9.56 1.40
C LYS A 48 -3.63 10.36 1.77
N ASN A 49 -3.82 11.53 1.16
CA ASN A 49 -5.02 12.35 1.37
C ASN A 49 -6.29 11.59 0.97
N HIS A 50 -6.24 10.87 -0.16
CA HIS A 50 -7.37 10.05 -0.58
C HIS A 50 -7.66 8.93 0.42
N ALA A 51 -6.63 8.27 0.94
CA ALA A 51 -6.78 7.22 1.93
C ALA A 51 -7.46 7.73 3.20
N GLU A 52 -7.06 8.90 3.69
CA GLU A 52 -7.68 9.54 4.85
C GLU A 52 -9.18 9.80 4.60
N THR A 53 -9.54 10.38 3.45
CA THR A 53 -10.95 10.62 3.10
C THR A 53 -11.77 9.33 3.06
N VAL A 54 -11.21 8.23 2.55
CA VAL A 54 -11.92 6.94 2.48
C VAL A 54 -12.04 6.31 3.87
N ILE A 55 -11.03 6.43 4.73
CA ILE A 55 -11.07 5.98 6.12
C ILE A 55 -12.17 6.74 6.88
N GLU A 56 -12.20 8.06 6.79
CA GLU A 56 -13.23 8.90 7.42
C GLU A 56 -14.64 8.56 6.91
N GLY A 57 -14.79 8.25 5.62
CA GLY A 57 -16.07 7.83 5.05
C GLY A 57 -16.54 6.43 5.46
N PHE A 58 -15.63 5.54 5.86
CA PHE A 58 -15.94 4.14 6.20
C PHE A 58 -16.05 3.88 7.71
N ALA A 59 -15.18 4.53 8.50
CA ALA A 59 -15.15 4.39 9.94
C ALA A 59 -16.38 5.05 10.57
N LYS A 60 -16.99 4.38 11.54
CA LYS A 60 -18.13 4.91 12.33
C LYS A 60 -17.67 5.52 13.65
N THR A 61 -16.46 5.19 14.08
CA THR A 61 -15.87 5.65 15.34
C THR A 61 -14.40 5.98 15.16
N ASP A 62 -13.86 6.84 16.01
CA ASP A 62 -12.44 7.19 16.00
C ASP A 62 -11.54 5.97 16.17
N ARG A 63 -11.98 4.97 16.96
CA ARG A 63 -11.25 3.72 17.16
C ARG A 63 -11.12 2.91 15.87
N GLU A 64 -12.17 2.87 15.06
CA GLU A 64 -12.14 2.21 13.75
C GLU A 64 -11.27 2.98 12.77
N ALA A 65 -11.34 4.32 12.77
CA ALA A 65 -10.49 5.16 11.93
C ALA A 65 -9.00 4.96 12.27
N THR A 66 -8.64 4.99 13.56
CA THR A 66 -7.27 4.73 14.02
C THR A 66 -6.80 3.33 13.66
N LEU A 67 -7.66 2.31 13.76
CA LEU A 67 -7.32 0.95 13.35
C LEU A 67 -6.99 0.88 11.86
N MET A 68 -7.81 1.52 11.01
CA MET A 68 -7.55 1.56 9.56
C MET A 68 -6.29 2.34 9.21
N ARG A 69 -6.01 3.47 9.87
CA ARG A 69 -4.75 4.22 9.67
C ARG A 69 -3.54 3.36 10.01
N ARG A 70 -3.60 2.62 11.11
CA ARG A 70 -2.53 1.69 11.50
C ARG A 70 -2.31 0.58 10.47
N GLU A 71 -3.37 0.01 9.90
CA GLU A 71 -3.21 -1.01 8.85
C GLU A 71 -2.64 -0.43 7.54
N MET A 72 -2.92 0.86 7.25
CA MET A 72 -2.26 1.57 6.14
C MET A 72 -0.77 1.78 6.39
N GLU A 73 -0.40 2.21 7.59
CA GLU A 73 0.99 2.36 8.01
C GLU A 73 1.72 1.01 7.96
N ASN A 74 1.11 -0.04 8.50
CA ASN A 74 1.64 -1.41 8.44
C ASN A 74 1.81 -1.90 6.99
N ALA A 75 0.91 -1.55 6.08
CA ALA A 75 1.04 -1.93 4.67
C ALA A 75 2.23 -1.20 4.00
N GLN A 76 2.46 0.06 4.36
CA GLN A 76 3.59 0.85 3.90
C GLN A 76 4.93 0.32 4.48
N GLU A 77 4.97 0.01 5.78
CA GLU A 77 6.15 -0.58 6.44
C GLU A 77 6.36 -2.06 6.03
N GLY A 78 5.29 -2.79 5.75
CA GLY A 78 5.34 -4.20 5.35
C GLY A 78 5.94 -4.42 3.97
N THR A 79 5.81 -3.44 3.07
CA THR A 79 6.54 -3.40 1.80
C THR A 79 8.06 -3.24 1.97
N ASP A 80 8.51 -2.77 3.13
CA ASP A 80 9.93 -2.66 3.48
C ASP A 80 10.55 -4.05 3.79
N HIS A 81 9.74 -5.05 4.18
CA HIS A 81 10.24 -6.32 4.74
C HIS A 81 9.81 -7.60 4.00
N ARG A 82 8.64 -7.64 3.33
CA ARG A 82 8.04 -8.93 2.88
C ARG A 82 7.60 -8.99 1.41
N HIS A 83 7.62 -7.89 0.69
CA HIS A 83 7.31 -7.88 -0.73
C HIS A 83 8.24 -6.89 -1.41
N ARG A 84 9.44 -7.37 -1.76
CA ARG A 84 10.21 -6.77 -2.85
C ARG A 84 9.34 -6.98 -4.09
N PRO A 85 8.64 -5.95 -4.63
CA PRO A 85 8.02 -6.11 -5.94
C PRO A 85 9.17 -6.47 -6.87
N THR A 86 8.91 -7.26 -7.91
CA THR A 86 9.86 -7.49 -9.01
C THR A 86 10.36 -6.13 -9.47
N TYR A 87 11.53 -5.76 -8.97
CA TYR A 87 12.11 -4.44 -9.12
C TYR A 87 12.64 -4.41 -10.54
N GLU A 88 11.96 -3.70 -11.41
CA GLU A 88 12.50 -3.36 -12.72
C GLU A 88 13.63 -2.35 -12.46
N PRO A 89 14.90 -2.69 -12.76
CA PRO A 89 16.03 -1.84 -12.42
C PRO A 89 15.97 -0.55 -13.23
N SER A 90 15.46 0.51 -12.60
CA SER A 90 15.57 1.88 -13.08
C SER A 90 16.61 2.62 -12.27
N ILE A 91 17.33 3.55 -12.90
CA ILE A 91 18.37 4.37 -12.25
C ILE A 91 17.79 5.10 -11.03
N LEU A 92 16.51 5.49 -11.08
CA LEU A 92 15.80 6.07 -9.93
C LEU A 92 15.68 5.10 -8.77
N GLY A 93 15.34 3.84 -9.02
CA GLY A 93 15.21 2.86 -7.96
C GLY A 93 16.53 2.54 -7.25
N THR A 94 17.69 2.79 -7.88
CA THR A 94 19.01 2.56 -7.27
C THR A 94 19.48 3.75 -6.44
N VAL A 95 19.16 4.97 -6.87
CA VAL A 95 19.56 6.21 -6.18
C VAL A 95 18.53 6.61 -5.11
N TYR A 96 17.26 6.24 -5.31
CA TYR A 96 16.16 6.51 -4.40
C TYR A 96 15.44 5.20 -4.06
N PRO A 97 15.74 4.59 -2.90
CA PRO A 97 15.08 3.38 -2.45
C PRO A 97 13.56 3.58 -2.38
N SER A 98 12.81 2.63 -2.94
CA SER A 98 11.34 2.66 -3.06
C SER A 98 10.56 2.66 -1.74
N TYR A 99 11.23 2.69 -0.60
CA TYR A 99 10.67 2.57 0.74
C TYR A 99 9.93 3.84 1.23
N TYR A 100 10.01 4.96 0.50
CA TYR A 100 9.38 6.23 0.87
C TYR A 100 8.04 6.54 0.17
N LEU A 101 7.58 5.68 -0.73
CA LEU A 101 6.53 6.03 -1.68
C LEU A 101 5.22 5.30 -1.39
N PHE A 102 4.16 6.06 -1.08
CA PHE A 102 2.82 5.52 -0.88
C PHE A 102 2.16 5.30 -2.24
N SER A 103 2.10 4.03 -2.66
CA SER A 103 1.64 3.63 -4.00
C SER A 103 0.22 3.05 -3.98
N VAL A 104 -0.40 2.93 -5.15
CA VAL A 104 -1.75 2.33 -5.28
C VAL A 104 -1.81 0.89 -4.75
N PRO A 105 -0.83 0.00 -5.01
CA PRO A 105 -0.80 -1.34 -4.40
C PRO A 105 -0.77 -1.31 -2.87
N VAL A 106 0.02 -0.41 -2.28
CA VAL A 106 0.10 -0.21 -0.81
C VAL A 106 -1.24 0.27 -0.27
N PHE A 107 -1.87 1.24 -0.93
CA PHE A 107 -3.21 1.71 -0.57
C PHE A 107 -4.24 0.58 -0.60
N ASN A 108 -4.29 -0.20 -1.69
CA ASN A 108 -5.27 -1.27 -1.84
C ASN A 108 -5.11 -2.37 -0.79
N SER A 109 -3.87 -2.78 -0.50
CA SER A 109 -3.59 -3.81 0.50
C SER A 109 -3.91 -3.32 1.92
N GLY A 110 -3.48 -2.10 2.27
CA GLY A 110 -3.78 -1.46 3.55
C GLY A 110 -5.28 -1.25 3.76
N PHE A 111 -5.99 -0.81 2.72
CA PHE A 111 -7.44 -0.61 2.76
C PHE A 111 -8.20 -1.91 2.99
N SER A 112 -7.90 -2.94 2.19
CA SER A 112 -8.57 -4.25 2.31
C SER A 112 -8.34 -4.87 3.69
N THR A 113 -7.12 -4.75 4.21
CA THR A 113 -6.77 -5.26 5.55
C THR A 113 -7.48 -4.46 6.64
N GLY A 114 -7.49 -3.12 6.54
CA GLY A 114 -8.20 -2.24 7.47
C GLY A 114 -9.70 -2.51 7.53
N VAL A 115 -10.36 -2.69 6.38
CA VAL A 115 -11.78 -3.07 6.30
C VAL A 115 -12.03 -4.42 6.98
N GLY A 116 -11.14 -5.41 6.76
CA GLY A 116 -11.22 -6.72 7.41
C GLY A 116 -11.07 -6.65 8.93
N SER A 117 -10.12 -5.86 9.43
CA SER A 117 -9.88 -5.65 10.87
C SER A 117 -11.08 -4.95 11.52
N VAL A 118 -11.64 -3.92 10.89
CA VAL A 118 -12.86 -3.24 11.36
C VAL A 118 -14.07 -4.17 11.34
N SER A 119 -14.28 -4.94 10.26
CA SER A 119 -15.38 -5.90 10.18
C SER A 119 -15.28 -6.98 11.27
N SER A 120 -14.08 -7.46 11.57
CA SER A 120 -13.83 -8.42 12.64
C SER A 120 -14.08 -7.80 14.03
N ALA A 121 -13.67 -6.56 14.25
CA ALA A 121 -13.94 -5.83 15.49
C ALA A 121 -15.45 -5.56 15.69
N ARG A 122 -16.18 -5.26 14.61
CA ARG A 122 -17.64 -5.10 14.62
C ARG A 122 -18.38 -6.43 14.84
N GLY A 123 -17.88 -7.52 14.24
CA GLY A 123 -18.42 -8.87 14.37
C GLY A 123 -18.03 -9.59 15.68
N GLY A 124 -17.03 -9.08 16.41
CA GLY A 124 -16.59 -9.62 17.70
C GLY A 124 -17.55 -9.37 18.88
N GLY A 125 -18.69 -8.72 18.63
CA GLY A 125 -19.75 -8.52 19.60
C GLY A 125 -20.90 -9.51 19.43
N GLY A 126 -20.69 -10.79 19.78
CA GLY A 126 -21.79 -11.74 19.98
C GLY A 126 -21.55 -13.20 19.60
N THR A 127 -20.87 -13.97 20.46
CA THR A 127 -21.22 -15.39 20.71
C THR A 127 -21.00 -15.73 22.18
N THR A 128 -22.05 -15.64 22.98
CA THR A 128 -22.19 -16.43 24.21
C THR A 128 -22.55 -17.88 23.83
N GLY A 129 -21.71 -18.84 24.22
CA GLY A 129 -22.05 -20.27 24.37
C GLY A 129 -21.79 -21.21 23.18
N TYR A 130 -20.86 -22.17 23.33
CA TYR A 130 -21.14 -23.61 23.58
C TYR A 130 -19.85 -24.48 23.48
N GLY A 131 -19.61 -25.37 24.48
CA GLY A 131 -18.81 -26.62 24.40
C GLY A 131 -17.28 -26.47 24.44
N SER A 132 -16.55 -26.80 25.50
CA SER A 132 -16.30 -28.13 26.09
C SER A 132 -15.76 -29.18 25.11
N SER A 133 -14.63 -29.80 25.49
CA SER A 133 -14.04 -31.04 24.99
C SER A 133 -13.56 -31.09 23.52
N GLY A 134 -12.26 -30.87 23.31
CA GLY A 134 -11.53 -31.30 22.12
C GLY A 134 -10.40 -32.23 22.54
N GLY A 135 -10.69 -33.53 22.62
CA GLY A 135 -9.76 -34.57 23.03
C GLY A 135 -8.63 -34.78 22.00
N SER A 136 -7.42 -34.97 22.52
CA SER A 136 -6.25 -35.36 21.75
C SER A 136 -6.40 -36.79 21.24
N PHE A 137 -6.54 -36.96 19.93
CA PHE A 137 -6.28 -38.22 19.25
C PHE A 137 -4.96 -38.07 18.47
N SER A 138 -3.89 -38.68 18.99
CA SER A 138 -2.65 -38.90 18.24
C SER A 138 -2.39 -40.40 18.21
N GLY A 139 -3.05 -41.06 17.26
CA GLY A 139 -2.78 -42.43 16.86
C GLY A 139 -2.24 -42.44 15.43
N SER A 140 -0.93 -42.66 15.29
CA SER A 140 -0.24 -43.08 14.07
C SER A 140 1.20 -43.36 14.50
N GLY A 141 1.79 -44.53 14.36
CA GLY A 141 1.51 -45.65 13.47
C GLY A 141 2.89 -46.17 13.04
N SER A 142 3.28 -47.31 13.59
CA SER A 142 4.56 -47.97 13.34
C SER A 142 4.73 -48.39 11.88
N SER A 143 5.90 -48.15 11.29
CA SER A 143 6.46 -49.03 10.25
C SER A 143 7.95 -48.75 10.03
N SER A 144 8.80 -49.67 10.50
CA SER A 144 10.21 -49.81 10.13
C SER A 144 10.31 -50.51 8.77
N GLY A 145 11.17 -50.02 7.88
CA GLY A 145 11.65 -50.77 6.71
C GLY A 145 13.15 -50.96 6.80
N PHE A 146 13.59 -52.21 6.68
CA PHE A 146 14.99 -52.63 6.49
C PHE A 146 15.44 -52.33 5.06
#